data_AF-A0A484HJD0-F1
#
_entry.id   AF-A0A484HJD0-F1
#
_cell.length_a   1.000
_cell.length_b   1.000
_cell.length_c   1.000
_cell.angle_alpha   90.00
_cell.angle_beta   90.00
_cell.angle_gamma   90.00
#
_symmetry.space_group_name_H-M   'P 1'
#
loop_
_entity.id
_entity.type
_entity.pdbx_description
1 polymer ?
#
loop_
_entity_poly.entity_id
_entity_poly.type
_entity_poly.pdbx_seq_one_letter_code
_entity_poly.pdbx_strand_id
1 'polypeptide(L)' 'MMKDPIVDEVRRRRQEHAKENQNDLDRIIESFRRRERDSKRKTLNPGPKKRLDKAKG' A
#
# COMPACT_ATOMS: atom_id res chain seq x y z
N MET A 1 -26.92 -4.01 -8.54
CA MET A 1 -25.48 -4.27 -8.31
C MET A 1 -25.35 -4.92 -6.94
N MET A 2 -24.88 -6.16 -6.83
CA MET A 2 -24.69 -6.80 -5.52
C MET A 2 -23.69 -5.95 -4.71
N LYS A 3 -24.06 -5.62 -3.48
CA LYS A 3 -23.13 -4.99 -2.54
C LYS A 3 -22.15 -6.05 -2.07
N ASP A 4 -20.88 -5.84 -2.42
CA ASP A 4 -19.79 -6.67 -1.92
C ASP A 4 -19.38 -6.16 -0.53
N PRO A 5 -19.51 -6.99 0.53
CA PRO A 5 -19.18 -6.58 1.89
C PRO A 5 -17.70 -6.17 2.05
N ILE A 6 -16.78 -6.74 1.26
CA ILE A 6 -15.35 -6.38 1.29
C ILE A 6 -15.17 -4.96 0.76
N VAL A 7 -15.85 -4.62 -0.33
CA VAL A 7 -15.76 -3.30 -0.94
C VAL A 7 -16.30 -2.23 0.01
N ASP A 8 -17.42 -2.50 0.68
CA ASP A 8 -18.02 -1.58 1.65
C ASP A 8 -17.09 -1.36 2.86
N GLU A 9 -16.43 -2.41 3.35
CA GLU A 9 -15.43 -2.25 4.42
C GLU A 9 -14.24 -1.41 3.98
N VAL A 10 -13.67 -1.69 2.80
CA VAL A 10 -12.54 -0.91 2.27
C VAL A 10 -12.92 0.56 2.11
N ARG A 11 -14.12 0.84 1.59
CA ARG A 11 -14.62 2.22 1.45
C ARG A 11 -14.75 2.91 2.80
N ARG A 12 -15.34 2.24 3.79
CA ARG A 12 -15.47 2.77 5.16
C ARG A 12 -14.10 3.12 5.75
N ARG A 13 -13.15 2.19 5.70
CA ARG A 13 -11.78 2.40 6.21
C ARG A 13 -11.07 3.56 5.52
N ARG A 14 -11.24 3.70 4.20
CA ARG A 14 -10.67 4.83 3.44
C ARG A 14 -11.29 6.17 3.83
N GLN A 15 -12.61 6.23 4.05
CA GLN A 15 -13.30 7.43 4.50
C GLN A 15 -12.88 7.83 5.92
N GLU A 16 -12.76 6.87 6.83
CA GLU A 16 -12.24 7.07 8.19
C GLU A 16 -10.83 7.69 8.14
N HIS A 17 -9.90 7.06 7.40
CA HIS A 17 -8.51 7.53 7.28
C HIS A 17 -8.42 8.91 6.61
N ALA A 18 -9.26 9.18 5.60
CA ALA A 18 -9.32 10.49 4.96
C ALA A 18 -9.81 11.56 5.95
N LYS A 19 -10.85 11.27 6.74
CA LYS A 19 -11.38 12.18 7.76
C LYS A 19 -10.35 12.49 8.84
N GLU A 20 -9.62 11.48 9.33
CA GLU A 20 -8.51 11.65 10.29
C GLU A 20 -7.43 12.61 9.77
N ASN A 21 -7.20 12.61 8.46
CA ASN A 21 -6.24 13.48 7.78
C ASN A 21 -6.90 14.71 7.14
N GLN A 22 -8.11 15.08 7.55
CA GLN A 22 -8.83 16.27 7.07
C GLN A 22 -9.07 16.30 5.54
N ASN A 23 -9.11 15.13 4.89
CA ASN A 23 -9.16 14.97 3.44
C ASN A 23 -8.01 15.65 2.68
N ASP A 24 -6.90 15.92 3.37
CA ASP A 24 -5.69 16.50 2.81
C ASP A 24 -4.78 15.37 2.31
N LEU A 25 -4.51 15.38 1.00
CA LEU A 25 -3.73 14.34 0.34
C LEU A 25 -2.29 14.28 0.85
N ASP A 26 -1.68 15.45 1.11
CA ASP A 26 -0.29 15.52 1.57
C ASP A 26 -0.16 14.93 2.98
N ARG A 27 -1.14 15.20 3.85
CA ARG A 27 -1.20 14.60 5.19
C ARG A 27 -1.41 13.10 5.14
N ILE A 28 -2.27 12.62 4.25
CA ILE A 28 -2.49 11.18 4.04
C ILE A 28 -1.19 10.51 3.61
N ILE A 29 -0.46 11.09 2.65
CA ILE A 29 0.84 10.57 2.19
C ILE A 29 1.83 10.52 3.36
N GLU A 30 1.92 11.59 4.14
CA GLU A 30 2.84 11.62 5.28
C GLU A 30 2.46 10.61 6.38
N SER A 31 1.16 10.40 6.61
CA SER A 31 0.67 9.37 7.54
C SER A 31 1.13 7.97 7.13
N PHE A 32 1.11 7.66 5.83
CA PHE A 32 1.58 6.38 5.30
C PHE A 32 3.09 6.24 5.42
N ARG A 33 3.86 7.29 5.07
CA ARG A 33 5.32 7.30 5.23
C ARG A 33 5.74 7.11 6.67
N ARG A 34 5.06 7.76 7.62
CA ARG A 34 5.31 7.58 9.05
C ARG A 34 5.06 6.13 9.47
N ARG A 35 3.91 5.57 9.09
CA ARG A 35 3.56 4.18 9.38
C ARG A 35 4.55 3.17 8.78
N GLU A 36 5.10 3.45 7.60
CA GLU A 36 6.14 2.64 6.98
C GLU A 36 7.46 2.73 7.76
N ARG A 37 7.90 3.94 8.13
CA ARG A 37 9.10 4.17 8.96
C ARG A 37 9.00 3.48 10.32
N ASP A 38 7.84 3.53 10.95
CA ASP A 38 7.59 2.91 12.25
C ASP A 38 7.42 1.37 12.15
N SER A 39 7.32 0.83 10.92
CA SER A 39 7.13 -0.60 10.70
C SER A 39 8.41 -1.38 10.97
N LYS A 40 8.33 -2.35 11.87
CA LYS A 40 9.41 -3.33 12.10
C LYS A 40 9.41 -4.49 11.10
N ARG A 41 8.57 -4.43 10.07
CA ARG A 41 8.47 -5.48 9.06
C ARG A 41 9.69 -5.46 8.16
N LYS A 42 10.24 -6.63 7.87
CA LYS A 42 11.38 -6.75 6.96
C LYS A 42 10.91 -6.47 5.53
N THR A 43 11.27 -5.31 5.00
CA THR A 43 11.04 -4.98 3.59
C THR A 43 12.03 -5.76 2.73
N LEU A 44 11.53 -6.60 1.82
CA LEU A 44 12.36 -7.28 0.83
C LEU A 44 12.63 -6.31 -0.32
N ASN A 45 13.91 -6.05 -0.60
CA ASN A 45 14.34 -5.42 -1.84
C ASN A 45 15.19 -6.43 -2.62
N PRO A 46 14.58 -7.31 -3.44
CA PRO A 46 15.30 -8.33 -4.19
C PRO A 46 16.17 -7.76 -5.33
N GLY A 47 16.19 -6.44 -5.53
CA GLY A 47 16.85 -5.80 -6.65
C GLY A 47 16.23 -6.17 -8.00
N PRO A 48 16.84 -5.72 -9.11
CA PRO A 48 16.40 -6.09 -10.45
C PRO A 48 16.50 -7.61 -10.67
N LYS A 49 15.46 -8.21 -11.29
CA LYS A 49 15.55 -9.60 -11.73
C LYS A 49 16.68 -9.75 -12.76
N LYS A 50 17.60 -10.68 -12.52
CA LYS A 50 18.64 -11.04 -13.51
C LYS A 50 17.96 -11.63 -14.75
N ARG A 51 18.40 -11.21 -15.94
CA ARG A 51 18.08 -11.92 -17.18
C ARG A 51 18.83 -13.25 -17.16
N LEU A 52 18.10 -14.36 -17.24
CA LEU A 52 18.69 -15.67 -17.47
C LEU A 52 18.93 -15.78 -18.97
N ASP A 53 20.18 -15.70 -19.40
CA ASP A 53 20.52 -16.05 -20.77
C ASP A 53 20.16 -17.52 -20.97
N LYS A 54 19.36 -17.82 -22.00
CA LYS A 54 19.02 -19.22 -22.30
C LYS A 54 20.35 -19.96 -22.51
N ALA A 55 20.60 -20.99 -21.70
CA ALA A 55 21.70 -21.91 -21.93
C ALA A 55 21.64 -22.34 -23.40
N LYS A 56 22.68 -22.01 -24.17
CA LYS A 56 22.87 -22.61 -25.48
C LYS A 56 23.05 -24.10 -25.23
N GLY A 57 22.06 -24.88 -25.66
CA GLY A 57 22.13 -26.34 -25.68
C GLY A 57 23.22 -26.83 -26.62
#